data_AF-A0A7S1MBF0-F1
#
_entry.id   AF-A0A7S1MBF0-F1
#
_cell.length_a   1.000
_cell.length_b   1.000
_cell.length_c   1.000
_cell.angle_alpha   90.00
_cell.angle_beta   90.00
_cell.angle_gamma   90.00
#
_symmetry.space_group_name_H-M   'P 1'
#
loop_
_entity.id
_entity.type
_entity.pdbx_description
1 polymer ?
#
loop_
_entity_poly.entity_id
_entity_poly.type
_entity_poly.pdbx_seq_one_letter_code
_entity_poly.pdbx_strand_id
1 'polypeptide(L)'
;FWVRASCAVSTDRAPFPESPSVAGAMGLLRSETMSHGMLVLPVQDARKYIAKIGKETAIQFEDMNSREMRRPYRKYIQRIDEMERILRFVFEEVGKMEGKAIIKNRLNEFLEADSQESYKLDAVESELQQLYTAFMKFKENNSRLVDERNQCAEEAEVAGVAARLFATPGGAKPVEEGEAVRTKEEGVGRLGYMAGVLLKTEEMRFARALWRASSGTTFTQFFPIDEKMTDPKTGQVVQKSVFVVYFQGETGYLRQKLEKVCTAFGVNMYAWPANGGKAAEKHRTLTATLKEKDRTVAAFQQAMEVEAKDLLEPPAAGLNSKIEEWRLFCIKEKSIYSILNLCQEGMTLQVDIWYPAAEEQNIRQLLESVKAPQKAMLMADKTAPKATPPTYIRTNEYTEAWQEVINTYGIPMYKEANPALLTIITFPFIFGMMYGDVGHGSLLFLAGAWACWNAESLRFTVPALFTARYMILSLGIFSIFAGFMYNDFFSLGLQLFPSGFHDPDGDGQWTPKYDVKNSGGRGPYPFGLDWAWAGASNELLYLNSMKMKLSVLFGVLQMVVGVLLRWSNAIHSRNLT
;
A
#
# COMPACT_ATOMS: atom_id res chain seq x y z
N PHE A 1 25.28 0.02 2.35
CA PHE A 1 23.90 0.06 1.80
C PHE A 1 23.03 0.76 2.83
N TRP A 2 22.54 1.96 2.51
CA TRP A 2 21.74 2.76 3.44
C TRP A 2 20.53 1.97 3.92
N VAL A 3 20.29 1.98 5.24
CA VAL A 3 19.03 1.54 5.87
C VAL A 3 17.79 2.32 5.36
N ARG A 4 17.95 3.21 4.37
CA ARG A 4 16.88 3.86 3.62
C ARG A 4 16.51 3.20 2.28
N ALA A 5 17.31 2.30 1.71
CA ALA A 5 17.11 1.87 0.30
C ALA A 5 16.36 0.54 0.10
N SER A 6 16.20 -0.31 1.12
CA SER A 6 15.43 -1.57 0.99
C SER A 6 14.02 -1.52 1.61
N CYS A 7 13.62 -0.37 2.17
CA CYS A 7 12.25 -0.12 2.66
C CYS A 7 11.41 0.66 1.64
N ALA A 8 11.65 0.48 0.34
CA ALA A 8 10.87 1.14 -0.72
C ALA A 8 9.44 0.58 -0.92
N VAL A 9 8.94 -0.30 -0.03
CA VAL A 9 7.57 -0.86 -0.11
C VAL A 9 6.80 -0.78 1.23
N SER A 10 7.31 -0.08 2.25
CA SER A 10 6.51 0.21 3.45
C SER A 10 6.58 1.70 3.78
N THR A 11 5.54 2.42 3.36
CA THR A 11 5.23 3.79 3.77
C THR A 11 4.89 3.81 5.26
N ASP A 12 5.89 3.75 6.12
CA ASP A 12 5.77 4.01 7.55
C ASP A 12 7.05 4.73 8.01
N ARG A 13 7.13 6.04 7.73
CA ARG A 13 8.13 6.93 8.34
C ARG A 13 7.59 7.31 9.72
N ALA A 14 8.25 6.86 10.78
CA ALA A 14 8.06 7.39 12.13
C ALA A 14 8.81 8.72 12.25
N PRO A 15 8.22 9.77 12.87
CA PRO A 15 9.03 10.89 13.32
C PRO A 15 10.01 10.38 14.37
N PHE A 16 11.26 10.84 14.27
CA PHE A 16 12.27 10.57 15.28
C PHE A 16 11.77 11.07 16.64
N PRO A 17 11.96 10.31 17.74
CA PRO A 17 11.76 10.88 19.06
C PRO A 17 12.70 12.07 19.20
N GLU A 18 12.16 13.22 19.60
CA GLU A 18 12.96 14.39 19.95
C GLU A 18 13.95 13.97 21.06
N SER A 19 15.21 13.81 20.69
CA SER A 19 16.28 13.58 21.64
C SER A 19 16.32 14.77 22.60
N PRO A 20 16.42 14.56 23.93
CA PRO A 20 16.52 15.66 24.87
C PRO A 20 17.69 16.56 24.49
N SER A 21 17.40 17.85 24.43
CA SER A 21 18.27 18.93 23.99
C SER A 21 19.69 18.84 24.57
N VAL A 22 20.61 18.23 23.84
CA VAL A 22 22.04 18.49 24.02
C VAL A 22 22.34 19.70 23.16
N ALA A 23 22.78 20.78 23.80
CA ALA A 23 23.16 22.05 23.20
C ALA A 23 24.37 21.91 22.25
N GLY A 24 24.17 21.24 21.11
CA GLY A 24 25.07 21.21 19.97
C GLY A 24 24.51 22.15 18.91
N ALA A 25 25.27 23.16 18.52
CA ALA A 25 24.88 24.18 17.55
C ALA A 25 24.16 23.57 16.34
N MET A 26 22.90 23.96 16.11
CA MET A 26 22.09 23.55 14.95
C MET A 26 22.84 23.86 13.65
N GLY A 27 23.48 22.86 13.08
CA GLY A 27 24.16 22.95 11.78
C GLY A 27 23.17 22.82 10.64
N LEU A 28 22.19 23.73 10.51
CA LEU A 28 21.31 23.71 9.32
C LEU A 28 22.06 24.22 8.08
N LEU A 29 23.00 25.14 8.28
CA LEU A 29 23.78 25.75 7.20
C LEU A 29 24.82 24.80 6.60
N ARG A 30 25.37 23.87 7.37
CA ARG A 30 26.40 22.90 6.93
C ARG A 30 26.20 21.58 7.65
N SER A 31 26.61 20.49 7.03
CA SER A 31 26.50 19.16 7.64
C SER A 31 27.17 19.07 9.01
N GLU A 32 26.65 18.17 9.85
CA GLU A 32 27.26 17.88 11.15
C GLU A 32 28.66 17.28 11.01
N THR A 33 29.48 17.41 12.06
CA THR A 33 30.78 16.73 12.12
C THR A 33 30.56 15.25 12.40
N MET A 34 30.99 14.39 11.48
CA MET A 34 30.98 12.94 11.63
C MET A 34 32.29 12.44 12.23
N SER A 35 32.16 11.44 13.09
CA SER A 35 33.28 10.63 13.59
C SER A 35 33.14 9.19 13.13
N HIS A 36 34.28 8.55 12.91
CA HIS A 36 34.37 7.13 12.61
C HIS A 36 34.79 6.37 13.86
N GLY A 37 34.17 5.23 14.11
CA GLY A 37 34.59 4.36 15.19
C GLY A 37 34.15 2.92 14.96
N MET A 38 34.79 2.02 15.69
CA MET A 38 34.48 0.60 15.69
C MET A 38 33.62 0.28 16.91
N LEU A 39 32.48 -0.35 16.67
CA LEU A 39 31.59 -0.86 17.70
C LEU A 39 31.92 -2.33 17.95
N VAL A 40 32.25 -2.66 19.20
CA VAL A 40 32.55 -4.02 19.64
C VAL A 40 31.40 -4.54 20.51
N LEU A 41 30.73 -5.59 20.04
CA LEU A 41 29.54 -6.17 20.66
C LEU A 41 29.80 -7.62 21.13
N PRO A 42 29.31 -8.02 22.31
CA PRO A 42 29.31 -9.42 22.72
C PRO A 42 28.26 -10.21 21.92
N VAL A 43 28.61 -11.42 21.46
CA VAL A 43 27.77 -12.24 20.58
C VAL A 43 26.40 -12.57 21.20
N GLN A 44 26.35 -12.83 22.51
CA GLN A 44 25.12 -13.25 23.19
C GLN A 44 24.08 -12.13 23.31
N ASP A 45 24.51 -10.89 23.56
CA ASP A 45 23.63 -9.75 23.80
C ASP A 45 23.56 -8.76 22.62
N ALA A 46 24.21 -9.07 21.50
CA ALA A 46 24.30 -8.19 20.33
C ALA A 46 22.92 -7.69 19.85
N ARG A 47 21.90 -8.55 19.86
CA ARG A 47 20.51 -8.18 19.51
C ARG A 47 19.99 -7.04 20.39
N LYS A 48 20.20 -7.11 21.71
CA LYS A 48 19.72 -6.12 22.68
C LYS A 48 20.41 -4.78 22.48
N TYR A 49 21.73 -4.80 22.22
CA TYR A 49 22.50 -3.61 21.92
C TYR A 49 22.02 -2.92 20.63
N ILE A 50 21.90 -3.65 19.53
CA ILE A 50 21.45 -3.08 18.25
C ILE A 50 20.00 -2.57 18.35
N ALA A 51 19.12 -3.29 19.04
CA ALA A 51 17.74 -2.83 19.26
C ALA A 51 17.67 -1.49 20.02
N LYS A 52 18.55 -1.30 21.02
CA LYS A 52 18.59 -0.06 21.81
C LYS A 52 19.23 1.09 21.01
N ILE A 53 20.33 0.82 20.33
CA ILE A 53 21.00 1.77 19.43
C ILE A 53 20.01 2.27 18.37
N GLY A 54 19.26 1.36 17.74
CA GLY A 54 18.28 1.69 16.71
C GLY A 54 17.09 2.53 17.20
N LYS A 55 16.83 2.59 18.52
CA LYS A 55 15.74 3.39 19.10
C LYS A 55 16.14 4.84 19.35
N GLU A 56 17.37 5.07 19.80
CA GLU A 56 17.77 6.36 20.38
C GLU A 56 18.84 7.11 19.59
N THR A 57 19.52 6.46 18.63
CA THR A 57 20.71 7.04 17.99
C THR A 57 20.68 6.95 16.47
N ALA A 58 21.25 7.96 15.80
CA ALA A 58 21.39 8.02 14.36
C ALA A 58 22.79 7.53 13.94
N ILE A 59 22.96 6.21 13.80
CA ILE A 59 24.23 5.59 13.42
C ILE A 59 24.13 4.95 12.04
N GLN A 60 25.17 5.09 11.23
CA GLN A 60 25.31 4.38 9.97
C GLN A 60 26.35 3.26 10.10
N PHE A 61 25.92 2.03 9.84
CA PHE A 61 26.80 0.85 9.83
C PHE A 61 27.46 0.65 8.46
N GLU A 62 28.77 0.37 8.46
CA GLU A 62 29.51 -0.05 7.27
C GLU A 62 29.50 -1.57 7.11
N ASP A 63 29.55 -2.03 5.86
CA ASP A 63 29.55 -3.47 5.56
C ASP A 63 30.98 -4.02 5.60
N MET A 64 31.35 -4.60 6.74
CA MET A 64 32.66 -5.25 6.93
C MET A 64 32.77 -6.56 6.14
N ASN A 65 31.65 -7.20 5.83
CA ASN A 65 31.58 -8.52 5.19
C ASN A 65 31.35 -8.43 3.68
N SER A 66 31.58 -7.28 3.05
CA SER A 66 31.33 -7.07 1.61
C SER A 66 32.09 -8.03 0.69
N ARG A 67 33.25 -8.53 1.13
CA ARG A 67 34.11 -9.47 0.39
C ARG A 67 33.81 -10.94 0.68
N GLU A 68 33.04 -11.22 1.72
CA GLU A 68 32.76 -12.59 2.18
C GLU A 68 31.44 -13.11 1.59
N MET A 69 31.48 -14.32 1.03
CA MET A 69 30.29 -14.97 0.45
C MET A 69 29.37 -15.57 1.52
N ARG A 70 29.87 -15.79 2.73
CA ARG A 70 29.13 -16.36 3.85
C ARG A 70 28.79 -15.26 4.83
N ARG A 71 27.53 -15.24 5.24
CA ARG A 71 26.94 -14.22 6.09
C ARG A 71 26.29 -14.92 7.29
N PRO A 72 26.63 -14.55 8.53
CA PRO A 72 26.38 -15.38 9.70
C PRO A 72 24.90 -15.50 10.07
N TYR A 73 24.15 -14.39 10.00
CA TYR A 73 22.74 -14.34 10.41
C TYR A 73 21.76 -14.66 9.27
N ARG A 74 22.22 -15.22 8.14
CA ARG A 74 21.36 -15.53 6.98
C ARG A 74 20.20 -16.46 7.33
N LYS A 75 20.41 -17.48 8.18
CA LYS A 75 19.36 -18.43 8.57
C LYS A 75 18.24 -17.76 9.38
N TYR A 76 18.59 -16.82 10.25
CA TYR A 76 17.60 -16.06 11.02
C TYR A 76 16.78 -15.13 10.12
N ILE A 77 17.42 -14.48 9.15
CA ILE A 77 16.71 -13.67 8.15
C ILE A 77 15.75 -14.54 7.33
N GLN A 78 16.17 -15.73 6.91
CA GLN A 78 15.30 -16.67 6.19
C GLN A 78 14.08 -17.12 7.00
N ARG A 79 14.24 -17.36 8.31
CA ARG A 79 13.11 -17.67 9.22
C ARG A 79 12.10 -16.51 9.25
N ILE A 80 12.60 -15.28 9.37
CA ILE A 80 11.74 -14.08 9.43
C ILE A 80 11.08 -13.81 8.06
N ASP A 81 11.78 -14.03 6.96
CA ASP A 81 11.21 -13.92 5.61
C ASP A 81 10.04 -14.90 5.40
N GLU A 82 10.14 -16.11 5.96
CA GLU A 82 9.06 -17.09 5.93
C GLU A 82 7.87 -16.65 6.79
N MET A 83 8.12 -16.06 7.97
CA MET A 83 7.07 -15.44 8.79
C MET A 83 6.38 -14.28 8.06
N GLU A 84 7.14 -13.42 7.36
CA GLU A 84 6.58 -12.36 6.52
C GLU A 84 5.74 -12.92 5.37
N ARG A 85 6.15 -14.04 4.76
CA ARG A 85 5.38 -14.74 3.71
C ARG A 85 4.04 -15.22 4.25
N ILE A 86 4.05 -15.84 5.43
CA ILE A 86 2.83 -16.31 6.11
C ILE A 86 1.92 -15.11 6.45
N LEU A 87 2.47 -14.04 7.01
CA LEU A 87 1.70 -12.84 7.33
C LEU A 87 1.05 -12.22 6.09
N ARG A 88 1.77 -12.12 4.96
CA ARG A 88 1.20 -11.63 3.68
C ARG A 88 0.01 -12.48 3.22
N PHE A 89 0.13 -13.80 3.32
CA PHE A 89 -0.97 -14.71 3.00
C PHE A 89 -2.19 -14.47 3.91
N VAL A 90 -1.98 -14.37 5.23
CA VAL A 90 -3.06 -14.09 6.19
C VAL A 90 -3.69 -12.72 5.92
N PHE A 91 -2.90 -11.69 5.63
CA PHE A 91 -3.42 -10.37 5.25
C PHE A 91 -4.27 -10.40 3.98
N GLU A 92 -3.89 -11.18 2.97
CA GLU A 92 -4.68 -11.35 1.75
C GLU A 92 -6.01 -12.06 2.02
N GLU A 93 -6.00 -13.12 2.82
CA GLU A 93 -7.21 -13.87 3.17
C GLU A 93 -8.14 -13.03 4.06
N VAL A 94 -7.59 -12.24 4.98
CA VAL A 94 -8.35 -11.28 5.79
C VAL A 94 -8.91 -10.14 4.94
N GLY A 95 -8.15 -9.67 3.94
CA GLY A 95 -8.59 -8.62 3.02
C GLY A 95 -9.73 -9.03 2.08
N LYS A 96 -9.92 -10.35 1.86
CA LYS A 96 -11.08 -10.88 1.10
C LYS A 96 -12.38 -10.85 1.90
N MET A 97 -12.32 -10.70 3.22
CA MET A 97 -13.51 -10.62 4.08
C MET A 97 -14.04 -9.18 4.12
N GLU A 98 -15.30 -8.99 3.75
CA GLU A 98 -15.92 -7.67 3.73
C GLU A 98 -16.07 -7.10 5.16
N GLY A 99 -15.68 -5.84 5.36
CA GLY A 99 -16.14 -5.04 6.49
C GLY A 99 -15.22 -4.90 7.72
N LYS A 100 -13.92 -5.20 7.64
CA LYS A 100 -13.00 -4.92 8.77
C LYS A 100 -11.74 -4.19 8.32
N ALA A 101 -11.66 -2.91 8.68
CA ALA A 101 -10.43 -2.16 8.56
C ALA A 101 -9.44 -2.63 9.64
N ILE A 102 -8.25 -3.06 9.23
CA ILE A 102 -7.15 -3.33 10.16
C ILE A 102 -6.87 -2.03 10.92
N ILE A 103 -7.02 -2.06 12.25
CA ILE A 103 -6.66 -0.93 13.11
C ILE A 103 -5.14 -0.94 13.23
N LYS A 104 -4.50 -0.30 12.27
CA LYS A 104 -3.14 0.20 12.39
C LYS A 104 -3.27 1.56 13.07
N ASN A 105 -2.49 1.89 14.10
CA ASN A 105 -2.02 3.29 14.28
C ASN A 105 -1.24 3.63 15.54
N ARG A 106 -0.64 2.68 16.27
CA ARG A 106 0.18 3.05 17.45
C ARG A 106 1.53 2.35 17.45
N LEU A 107 2.44 2.85 16.61
CA LEU A 107 3.84 2.40 16.55
C LEU A 107 4.58 2.66 17.88
N ASN A 108 4.30 3.79 18.54
CA ASN A 108 4.95 4.16 19.80
C ASN A 108 4.55 3.20 20.93
N GLU A 109 3.27 2.82 21.00
CA GLU A 109 2.80 1.83 21.98
C GLU A 109 3.36 0.43 21.68
N PHE A 110 3.49 0.05 20.41
CA PHE A 110 4.19 -1.18 20.03
C PHE A 110 5.67 -1.18 20.48
N LEU A 111 6.38 -0.06 20.27
CA LEU A 111 7.78 0.08 20.70
C LEU A 111 7.94 0.04 22.22
N GLU A 112 6.93 0.46 22.97
CA GLU A 112 6.87 0.33 24.43
C GLU A 112 6.56 -1.10 24.87
N ALA A 113 5.57 -1.77 24.27
CA ALA A 113 5.22 -3.15 24.56
C ALA A 113 6.35 -4.14 24.23
N ASP A 114 7.04 -3.94 23.10
CA ASP A 114 8.17 -4.79 22.70
C ASP A 114 9.41 -4.54 23.58
N SER A 115 9.57 -3.34 24.14
CA SER A 115 10.67 -3.04 25.07
C SER A 115 10.58 -3.84 26.38
N GLN A 116 9.41 -4.41 26.69
CA GLN A 116 9.18 -5.30 27.83
C GLN A 116 9.53 -6.78 27.53
N GLU A 117 10.16 -7.09 26.38
CA GLU A 117 10.47 -8.46 25.91
C GLU A 117 9.21 -9.37 25.80
N SER A 118 8.04 -8.76 25.55
CA SER A 118 6.75 -9.48 25.43
C SER A 118 6.77 -10.52 24.30
N TYR A 119 7.47 -10.24 23.19
CA TYR A 119 7.52 -11.11 22.02
C TYR A 119 8.87 -11.82 21.88
N LYS A 120 8.85 -13.15 21.97
CA LYS A 120 10.00 -14.01 21.65
C LYS A 120 9.86 -14.55 20.23
N LEU A 121 10.96 -14.51 19.46
CA LEU A 121 10.99 -14.96 18.07
C LEU A 121 10.42 -16.37 17.90
N ASP A 122 10.81 -17.32 18.76
CA ASP A 122 10.33 -18.71 18.68
C ASP A 122 8.83 -18.85 19.02
N ALA A 123 8.30 -18.04 19.94
CA ALA A 123 6.89 -18.07 20.31
C ALA A 123 6.01 -17.54 19.17
N VAL A 124 6.39 -16.39 18.60
CA VAL A 124 5.69 -15.79 17.45
C VAL A 124 5.76 -16.70 16.23
N GLU A 125 6.91 -17.33 15.96
CA GLU A 125 7.03 -18.31 14.87
C GLU A 125 6.09 -19.50 15.06
N SER A 126 6.05 -20.08 16.26
CA SER A 126 5.14 -21.20 16.56
C SER A 126 3.68 -20.80 16.41
N GLU A 127 3.26 -19.65 16.93
CA GLU A 127 1.89 -19.15 16.78
C GLU A 127 1.53 -18.91 15.31
N LEU A 128 2.42 -18.28 14.52
CA LEU A 128 2.19 -18.03 13.09
C LEU A 128 2.13 -19.33 12.28
N GLN A 129 2.96 -20.32 12.58
CA GLN A 129 2.94 -21.62 11.91
C GLN A 129 1.67 -22.41 12.24
N GLN A 130 1.23 -22.39 13.50
CA GLN A 130 -0.04 -23.00 13.90
C GLN A 130 -1.21 -22.35 13.18
N LEU A 131 -1.24 -21.01 13.15
CA LEU A 131 -2.26 -20.23 12.47
C LEU A 131 -2.27 -20.53 10.96
N TYR A 132 -1.10 -20.54 10.31
CA TYR A 132 -0.97 -20.88 8.90
C TYR A 132 -1.49 -22.28 8.60
N THR A 133 -1.13 -23.26 9.44
CA THR A 133 -1.59 -24.64 9.27
C THR A 133 -3.10 -24.74 9.46
N ALA A 134 -3.66 -24.00 10.41
CA ALA A 134 -5.10 -23.90 10.61
C ALA A 134 -5.78 -23.33 9.37
N PHE A 135 -5.36 -22.16 8.88
CA PHE A 135 -5.90 -21.54 7.66
C PHE A 135 -5.78 -22.43 6.42
N MET A 136 -4.67 -23.13 6.24
CA MET A 136 -4.49 -24.07 5.13
C MET A 136 -5.48 -25.23 5.22
N LYS A 137 -5.64 -25.84 6.40
CA LYS A 137 -6.65 -26.88 6.64
C LYS A 137 -8.06 -26.34 6.44
N PHE A 138 -8.33 -25.11 6.86
CA PHE A 138 -9.62 -24.46 6.67
C PHE A 138 -9.92 -24.25 5.19
N LYS A 139 -8.95 -23.76 4.41
CA LYS A 139 -9.09 -23.56 2.97
C LYS A 139 -9.33 -24.86 2.22
N GLU A 140 -8.58 -25.91 2.55
CA GLU A 140 -8.75 -27.24 1.96
C GLU A 140 -10.13 -27.82 2.30
N ASN A 141 -10.54 -27.75 3.58
CA ASN A 141 -11.85 -28.22 4.02
C ASN A 141 -12.99 -27.42 3.38
N ASN A 142 -12.86 -26.10 3.26
CA ASN A 142 -13.86 -25.25 2.61
C ASN A 142 -14.01 -25.60 1.13
N SER A 143 -12.89 -25.74 0.41
CA SER A 143 -12.91 -26.17 -0.99
C SER A 143 -13.62 -27.51 -1.14
N ARG A 144 -13.28 -28.49 -0.30
CA ARG A 144 -13.91 -29.81 -0.32
C ARG A 144 -15.41 -29.77 -0.01
N LEU A 145 -15.83 -28.97 0.98
CA LEU A 145 -17.24 -28.81 1.32
C LEU A 145 -18.04 -28.13 0.21
N VAL A 146 -17.45 -27.12 -0.45
CA VAL A 146 -18.05 -26.47 -1.63
C VAL A 146 -18.15 -27.46 -2.81
N ASP A 147 -17.13 -28.29 -3.03
CA ASP A 147 -17.15 -29.36 -4.02
C ASP A 147 -18.28 -30.36 -3.77
N GLU A 148 -18.38 -30.89 -2.54
CA GLU A 148 -19.44 -31.82 -2.14
C GLU A 148 -20.84 -31.18 -2.25
N ARG A 149 -20.99 -29.92 -1.82
CA ARG A 149 -22.24 -29.17 -1.91
C ARG A 149 -22.66 -28.98 -3.37
N ASN A 150 -21.72 -28.64 -4.25
CA ASN A 150 -21.97 -28.49 -5.68
C ASN A 150 -22.35 -29.82 -6.33
N GLN A 151 -21.69 -30.92 -6.00
CA GLN A 151 -22.05 -32.26 -6.50
C GLN A 151 -23.46 -32.66 -6.04
N CYS A 152 -23.79 -32.45 -4.76
CA CYS A 152 -25.14 -32.70 -4.25
C CYS A 152 -26.20 -31.82 -4.94
N ALA A 153 -25.87 -30.56 -5.24
CA ALA A 153 -26.75 -29.65 -5.96
C ALA A 153 -27.01 -30.10 -7.39
N GLU A 154 -25.95 -30.49 -8.11
CA GLU A 154 -26.05 -31.06 -9.45
C GLU A 154 -26.90 -32.34 -9.45
N GLU A 155 -26.68 -33.25 -8.51
CA GLU A 155 -27.46 -34.49 -8.41
C GLU A 155 -28.94 -34.23 -8.05
N ALA A 156 -29.21 -33.25 -7.18
CA ALA A 156 -30.56 -32.85 -6.83
C ALA A 156 -31.31 -32.34 -8.06
N GLU A 157 -30.71 -31.46 -8.86
CA GLU A 157 -31.33 -30.94 -10.09
C GLU A 157 -31.58 -32.04 -11.12
N VAL A 158 -30.64 -32.99 -11.30
CA VAL A 158 -30.84 -34.15 -12.19
C VAL A 158 -32.04 -34.99 -11.73
N ALA A 159 -32.15 -35.26 -10.42
CA ALA A 159 -33.29 -36.01 -9.86
C ALA A 159 -34.62 -35.24 -9.98
N GLY A 160 -34.58 -33.91 -9.86
CA GLY A 160 -35.72 -33.03 -10.03
C GLY A 160 -36.24 -33.01 -11.47
N VAL A 161 -35.33 -32.90 -12.44
CA VAL A 161 -35.65 -33.03 -13.87
C VAL A 161 -36.23 -34.40 -14.19
N ALA A 162 -35.66 -35.48 -13.63
CA ALA A 162 -36.20 -36.83 -13.79
C ALA A 162 -37.64 -36.93 -13.25
N ALA A 163 -37.90 -36.40 -12.04
CA ALA A 163 -39.24 -36.39 -11.46
C ALA A 163 -40.26 -35.60 -12.32
N ARG A 164 -39.87 -34.46 -12.89
CA ARG A 164 -40.72 -33.65 -13.81
C ARG A 164 -41.02 -34.37 -15.12
N LEU A 165 -40.02 -35.05 -15.70
CA LEU A 165 -40.18 -35.82 -16.93
C LEU A 165 -41.09 -37.04 -16.73
N PHE A 166 -41.02 -37.69 -15.57
CA PHE A 166 -41.90 -38.81 -15.23
C PHE A 166 -43.32 -38.39 -14.84
N ALA A 167 -43.52 -37.18 -14.34
CA ALA A 167 -44.84 -36.66 -13.96
C ALA A 167 -45.66 -36.13 -15.15
N THR A 168 -45.01 -35.78 -16.28
CA THR A 168 -45.69 -35.22 -17.45
C THR A 168 -46.41 -36.35 -18.23
N PRO A 169 -47.74 -36.28 -18.47
CA PRO A 169 -48.46 -37.28 -19.25
C PRO A 169 -48.00 -37.21 -20.72
N GLY A 170 -47.14 -38.15 -21.13
CA GLY A 170 -46.51 -38.18 -22.47
C GLY A 170 -44.97 -38.14 -22.45
N GLY A 171 -44.34 -37.95 -21.28
CA GLY A 171 -42.89 -38.13 -21.13
C GLY A 171 -42.52 -39.61 -21.24
N ALA A 172 -41.42 -39.91 -21.93
CA ALA A 172 -40.93 -41.28 -22.14
C ALA A 172 -40.73 -42.00 -20.78
N LYS A 173 -41.67 -42.89 -20.44
CA LYS A 173 -41.56 -43.77 -19.28
C LYS A 173 -40.45 -44.80 -19.56
N PRO A 174 -39.46 -45.00 -18.69
CA PRO A 174 -38.70 -46.23 -18.66
C PRO A 174 -39.70 -47.34 -18.38
N VAL A 175 -39.72 -48.31 -19.28
CA VAL A 175 -40.47 -49.54 -19.08
C VAL A 175 -39.89 -50.21 -17.84
N GLU A 176 -40.70 -50.37 -16.79
CA GLU A 176 -40.33 -51.14 -15.60
C GLU A 176 -39.95 -52.58 -15.99
N GLU A 177 -38.98 -53.16 -15.28
CA GLU A 177 -38.72 -54.59 -15.27
C GLU A 177 -39.98 -55.33 -14.82
N GLY A 178 -40.87 -55.69 -15.75
CA GLY A 178 -42.04 -56.50 -15.39
C GLY A 178 -43.18 -56.60 -16.39
N GLU A 179 -43.46 -55.58 -17.23
CA GLU A 179 -44.63 -55.65 -18.11
C GLU A 179 -44.31 -55.32 -19.57
N ALA A 180 -44.30 -56.38 -20.38
CA ALA A 180 -44.27 -56.31 -21.84
C ALA A 180 -45.58 -55.72 -22.37
N VAL A 181 -45.57 -54.42 -22.73
CA VAL A 181 -46.62 -53.84 -23.57
C VAL A 181 -46.47 -54.40 -24.97
N ARG A 182 -47.44 -55.23 -25.37
CA ARG A 182 -47.55 -55.79 -26.71
C ARG A 182 -48.10 -54.73 -27.68
N THR A 183 -47.24 -54.28 -28.59
CA THR A 183 -47.67 -53.78 -29.89
C THR A 183 -46.81 -54.46 -30.95
N LYS A 184 -47.46 -54.91 -32.03
CA LYS A 184 -46.82 -55.64 -33.13
C LYS A 184 -45.87 -54.71 -33.89
N GLU A 185 -44.78 -55.32 -34.36
CA GLU A 185 -43.74 -54.82 -35.27
C GLU A 185 -42.48 -54.21 -34.62
N GLU A 186 -41.38 -54.94 -34.83
CA GLU A 186 -39.95 -54.62 -34.66
C GLU A 186 -39.41 -54.30 -33.25
N GLY A 187 -38.81 -55.33 -32.63
CA GLY A 187 -37.63 -55.27 -31.75
C GLY A 187 -37.55 -54.13 -30.73
N VAL A 188 -38.22 -54.27 -29.59
CA VAL A 188 -38.05 -53.36 -28.44
C VAL A 188 -36.66 -53.56 -27.82
N GLY A 189 -35.71 -52.75 -28.26
CA GLY A 189 -34.42 -52.60 -27.58
C GLY A 189 -34.59 -51.82 -26.28
N ARG A 190 -34.03 -52.32 -25.18
CA ARG A 190 -33.98 -51.61 -23.88
C ARG A 190 -33.29 -50.25 -24.08
N LEU A 191 -33.96 -49.16 -23.66
CA LEU A 191 -33.42 -47.80 -23.74
C LEU A 191 -32.46 -47.56 -22.57
N GLY A 192 -31.24 -47.15 -22.89
CA GLY A 192 -30.26 -46.68 -21.91
C GLY A 192 -30.39 -45.17 -21.69
N TYR A 193 -30.23 -44.76 -20.43
CA TYR A 193 -30.25 -43.35 -20.03
C TYR A 193 -28.88 -42.95 -19.48
N MET A 194 -28.43 -41.76 -19.84
CA MET A 194 -27.27 -41.12 -19.23
C MET A 194 -27.61 -39.66 -18.96
N ALA A 195 -27.36 -39.21 -17.73
CA ALA A 195 -27.61 -37.83 -17.35
C ALA A 195 -26.38 -37.23 -16.67
N GLY A 196 -26.23 -35.93 -16.83
CA GLY A 196 -25.13 -35.17 -16.25
C GLY A 196 -25.40 -33.68 -16.33
N VAL A 197 -24.43 -32.90 -15.87
CA VAL A 197 -24.53 -31.44 -15.84
C VAL A 197 -23.40 -30.82 -16.66
N LEU A 198 -23.76 -29.88 -17.54
CA LEU A 198 -22.85 -29.22 -18.48
C LEU A 198 -22.95 -27.69 -18.33
N LEU A 199 -21.90 -26.98 -18.70
CA LEU A 199 -21.93 -25.52 -18.87
C LEU A 199 -22.87 -25.11 -20.02
N LYS A 200 -23.71 -24.11 -19.79
CA LYS A 200 -24.68 -23.61 -20.79
C LYS A 200 -24.02 -23.16 -22.10
N THR A 201 -22.80 -22.64 -22.03
CA THR A 201 -22.02 -22.22 -23.21
C THR A 201 -21.58 -23.38 -24.11
N GLU A 202 -21.50 -24.60 -23.57
CA GLU A 202 -20.96 -25.76 -24.28
C GLU A 202 -22.03 -26.71 -24.85
N GLU A 203 -23.31 -26.47 -24.57
CA GLU A 203 -24.45 -27.32 -24.97
C GLU A 203 -24.40 -27.73 -26.45
N MET A 204 -24.26 -26.74 -27.34
CA MET A 204 -24.26 -26.97 -28.79
C MET A 204 -23.01 -27.72 -29.26
N ARG A 205 -21.87 -27.53 -28.60
CA ARG A 205 -20.61 -28.23 -28.93
C ARG A 205 -20.70 -29.68 -28.48
N PHE A 206 -21.26 -29.92 -27.30
CA PHE A 206 -21.47 -31.23 -26.72
C PHE A 206 -22.49 -32.06 -27.51
N ALA A 207 -23.65 -31.48 -27.86
CA ALA A 207 -24.66 -32.15 -28.69
C ALA A 207 -24.11 -32.62 -30.04
N ARG A 208 -23.32 -31.77 -30.71
CA ARG A 208 -22.67 -32.12 -31.99
C ARG A 208 -21.62 -33.22 -31.82
N ALA A 209 -20.89 -33.24 -30.71
CA ALA A 209 -19.90 -34.27 -30.42
C ALA A 209 -20.56 -35.63 -30.17
N LEU A 210 -21.63 -35.66 -29.37
CA LEU A 210 -22.43 -36.87 -29.14
C LEU A 210 -23.03 -37.40 -30.44
N TRP A 211 -23.65 -36.52 -31.25
CA TRP A 211 -24.23 -36.88 -32.54
C TRP A 211 -23.21 -37.51 -33.52
N ARG A 212 -22.02 -36.92 -33.61
CA ARG A 212 -20.92 -37.44 -34.43
C ARG A 212 -20.39 -38.77 -33.90
N ALA A 213 -20.29 -38.91 -32.58
CA ALA A 213 -19.80 -40.14 -31.95
C ALA A 213 -20.78 -41.31 -32.08
N SER A 214 -22.09 -41.04 -32.06
CA SER A 214 -23.16 -42.05 -32.14
C SER A 214 -23.68 -42.32 -33.56
N SER A 215 -23.11 -41.68 -34.57
CA SER A 215 -23.59 -41.76 -35.95
C SER A 215 -25.08 -41.40 -36.09
N GLY A 216 -25.57 -40.46 -35.27
CA GLY A 216 -26.95 -39.98 -35.30
C GLY A 216 -28.00 -40.84 -34.60
N THR A 217 -27.58 -41.83 -33.80
CA THR A 217 -28.50 -42.75 -33.09
C THR A 217 -28.89 -42.29 -31.67
N THR A 218 -28.28 -41.22 -31.16
CA THR A 218 -28.54 -40.69 -29.80
C THR A 218 -29.43 -39.47 -29.83
N PHE A 219 -30.40 -39.42 -28.91
CA PHE A 219 -31.24 -38.25 -28.70
C PHE A 219 -30.82 -37.51 -27.42
N THR A 220 -30.65 -36.19 -27.48
CA THR A 220 -30.16 -35.37 -26.36
C THR A 220 -31.16 -34.27 -26.02
N GLN A 221 -31.56 -34.17 -24.75
CA GLN A 221 -32.38 -33.06 -24.23
C GLN A 221 -31.60 -32.26 -23.20
N PHE A 222 -31.76 -30.94 -23.20
CA PHE A 222 -31.13 -30.02 -22.25
C PHE A 222 -32.20 -29.31 -21.41
N PHE A 223 -31.96 -29.19 -20.12
CA PHE A 223 -32.79 -28.49 -19.15
C PHE A 223 -31.92 -27.45 -18.43
N PRO A 224 -32.15 -26.15 -18.63
CA PRO A 224 -31.36 -25.11 -17.97
C PRO A 224 -31.63 -25.12 -16.46
N ILE A 225 -30.57 -24.93 -15.66
CA ILE A 225 -30.68 -24.72 -14.21
C ILE A 225 -30.72 -23.20 -13.98
N ASP A 226 -31.77 -22.72 -13.31
CA ASP A 226 -31.93 -21.28 -13.03
C ASP A 226 -30.97 -20.79 -11.94
N GLU A 227 -30.61 -21.67 -10.99
CA GLU A 227 -29.66 -21.35 -9.92
C GLU A 227 -28.21 -21.38 -10.45
N LYS A 228 -27.51 -20.24 -10.32
CA LYS A 228 -26.11 -20.14 -10.76
C LYS A 228 -25.21 -20.81 -9.72
N MET A 229 -24.39 -21.77 -10.14
CA MET A 229 -23.47 -22.48 -9.25
C MET A 229 -22.07 -21.88 -9.36
N THR A 230 -21.38 -21.74 -8.22
CA THR A 230 -20.00 -21.27 -8.19
C THR A 230 -19.06 -22.42 -8.53
N ASP A 231 -18.24 -22.25 -9.57
CA ASP A 231 -17.24 -23.24 -9.95
C ASP A 231 -16.09 -23.24 -8.90
N PRO A 232 -15.79 -24.40 -8.28
CA PRO A 232 -14.87 -24.49 -7.15
C PRO A 232 -13.43 -24.09 -7.48
N LYS A 233 -13.00 -24.20 -8.75
CA LYS A 233 -11.62 -23.89 -9.17
C LYS A 233 -11.43 -22.43 -9.56
N THR A 234 -12.47 -21.80 -10.11
CA THR A 234 -12.38 -20.44 -10.66
C THR A 234 -13.06 -19.41 -9.77
N GLY A 235 -13.89 -19.84 -8.81
CA GLY A 235 -14.71 -18.95 -7.98
C GLY A 235 -15.76 -18.19 -8.78
N GLN A 236 -15.93 -18.50 -10.07
CA GLN A 236 -16.87 -17.80 -10.95
C GLN A 236 -18.25 -18.44 -10.87
N VAL A 237 -19.26 -17.56 -10.86
CA VAL A 237 -20.66 -17.94 -10.85
C VAL A 237 -21.06 -18.35 -12.27
N VAL A 238 -21.13 -19.66 -12.53
CA VAL A 238 -21.41 -20.22 -13.85
C VAL A 238 -22.85 -20.73 -13.96
N GLN A 239 -23.43 -20.57 -15.15
CA GLN A 239 -24.72 -21.18 -15.47
C GLN A 239 -24.52 -22.58 -16.05
N LYS A 240 -25.20 -23.54 -15.45
CA LYS A 240 -25.15 -24.95 -15.82
C LYS A 240 -26.53 -25.42 -16.31
N SER A 241 -26.53 -26.50 -17.07
CA SER A 241 -27.72 -27.14 -17.61
C SER A 241 -27.60 -28.65 -17.45
N VAL A 242 -28.70 -29.29 -17.05
CA VAL A 242 -28.80 -30.76 -17.01
C VAL A 242 -29.00 -31.25 -18.44
N PHE A 243 -28.26 -32.27 -18.86
CA PHE A 243 -28.53 -32.97 -20.11
C PHE A 243 -28.94 -34.41 -19.86
N VAL A 244 -29.80 -34.93 -20.73
CA VAL A 244 -30.23 -36.33 -20.74
C VAL A 244 -29.99 -36.87 -22.14
N VAL A 245 -29.19 -37.94 -22.23
CA VAL A 245 -28.91 -38.68 -23.46
C VAL A 245 -29.65 -40.01 -23.43
N TYR A 246 -30.44 -40.23 -24.48
CA TYR A 246 -31.14 -41.48 -24.72
C TYR A 246 -30.41 -42.25 -25.84
N PHE A 247 -30.13 -43.53 -25.61
CA PHE A 247 -29.52 -44.41 -26.60
C PHE A 247 -30.17 -45.80 -26.57
N GLN A 248 -30.21 -46.47 -27.72
CA GLN A 248 -30.80 -47.80 -27.86
C GLN A 248 -29.72 -48.88 -27.72
N GLY A 249 -29.95 -49.86 -26.85
CA GLY A 249 -29.08 -51.03 -26.70
C GLY A 249 -28.31 -51.09 -25.38
N GLU A 250 -28.28 -52.28 -24.79
CA GLU A 250 -27.60 -52.62 -23.52
C GLU A 250 -26.09 -52.89 -23.73
N THR A 251 -25.62 -52.98 -24.98
CA THR A 251 -24.22 -53.26 -25.30
C THR A 251 -23.32 -52.09 -24.90
N GLY A 252 -22.50 -52.34 -23.89
CA GLY A 252 -21.64 -51.33 -23.23
C GLY A 252 -20.67 -50.56 -24.12
N TYR A 253 -20.49 -50.92 -25.40
CA TYR A 253 -19.60 -50.20 -26.32
C TYR A 253 -20.08 -48.77 -26.63
N LEU A 254 -21.36 -48.57 -26.93
CA LEU A 254 -21.89 -47.23 -27.20
C LEU A 254 -21.86 -46.39 -25.93
N ARG A 255 -22.27 -46.97 -24.80
CA ARG A 255 -22.17 -46.33 -23.48
C ARG A 255 -20.74 -45.91 -23.16
N GLN A 256 -19.75 -46.79 -23.32
CA GLN A 256 -18.33 -46.47 -23.09
C GLN A 256 -17.83 -45.36 -24.03
N LYS A 257 -18.29 -45.31 -25.29
CA LYS A 257 -17.95 -44.24 -26.22
C LYS A 257 -18.55 -42.90 -25.76
N LEU A 258 -19.80 -42.90 -25.28
CA LEU A 258 -20.46 -41.72 -24.73
C LEU A 258 -19.79 -41.28 -23.40
N GLU A 259 -19.41 -42.21 -22.53
CA GLU A 259 -18.65 -41.94 -21.29
C GLU A 259 -17.30 -41.30 -21.60
N LYS A 260 -16.59 -41.76 -22.64
CA LYS A 260 -15.33 -41.13 -23.10
C LYS A 260 -15.55 -39.70 -23.59
N VAL A 261 -16.64 -39.43 -24.32
CA VAL A 261 -16.98 -38.07 -24.75
C VAL A 261 -17.33 -37.20 -23.54
N CYS A 262 -18.12 -37.70 -22.59
CA CYS A 262 -18.45 -36.97 -21.36
C CYS A 262 -17.20 -36.65 -20.53
N THR A 263 -16.29 -37.62 -20.39
CA THR A 263 -15.01 -37.44 -19.70
C THR A 263 -14.12 -36.40 -20.42
N ALA A 264 -14.12 -36.39 -21.75
CA ALA A 264 -13.34 -35.43 -22.55
C ALA A 264 -13.85 -33.97 -22.42
N PHE A 265 -15.13 -33.77 -22.14
CA PHE A 265 -15.71 -32.47 -21.83
C PHE A 265 -15.64 -32.12 -20.33
N GLY A 266 -15.13 -33.01 -19.46
CA GLY A 266 -15.00 -32.76 -18.02
C GLY A 266 -16.34 -32.70 -17.27
N VAL A 267 -17.33 -33.45 -17.75
CA VAL A 267 -18.71 -33.42 -17.26
C VAL A 267 -18.93 -34.44 -16.13
N ASN A 268 -19.64 -34.02 -15.08
CA ASN A 268 -20.07 -34.92 -14.01
C ASN A 268 -21.31 -35.72 -14.44
N MET A 269 -21.23 -37.04 -14.31
CA MET A 269 -22.31 -37.97 -14.64
C MET A 269 -23.00 -38.47 -13.37
N TYR A 270 -24.32 -38.55 -13.40
CA TYR A 270 -25.14 -39.02 -12.28
C TYR A 270 -26.05 -40.19 -12.68
N ALA A 271 -26.34 -41.07 -11.73
CA ALA A 271 -27.21 -42.22 -11.96
C ALA A 271 -28.68 -41.76 -12.11
N TRP A 272 -29.27 -42.07 -13.27
CA TRP A 272 -30.66 -41.75 -13.56
C TRP A 272 -31.63 -42.67 -12.77
N PRO A 273 -32.62 -42.11 -12.04
CA PRO A 273 -33.59 -42.92 -11.30
C PRO A 273 -34.52 -43.74 -12.23
N ALA A 274 -34.83 -44.99 -11.85
CA ALA A 274 -35.68 -45.87 -12.65
C ALA A 274 -37.18 -45.53 -12.60
N ASN A 275 -37.67 -45.00 -11.46
CA ASN A 275 -39.10 -44.76 -11.24
C ASN A 275 -39.36 -43.31 -10.83
N GLY A 276 -40.50 -42.73 -11.24
CA GLY A 276 -40.93 -41.39 -10.84
C GLY A 276 -41.08 -41.21 -9.32
N GLY A 277 -41.60 -42.23 -8.62
CA GLY A 277 -41.69 -42.22 -7.15
C GLY A 277 -40.32 -42.20 -6.47
N LYS A 278 -39.39 -43.04 -6.93
CA LYS A 278 -38.00 -43.07 -6.44
C LYS A 278 -37.23 -41.80 -6.80
N ALA A 279 -37.52 -41.18 -7.95
CA ALA A 279 -36.94 -39.90 -8.36
C ALA A 279 -37.38 -38.77 -7.43
N ALA A 280 -38.68 -38.70 -7.09
CA ALA A 280 -39.21 -37.71 -6.17
C ALA A 280 -38.68 -37.88 -4.73
N GLU A 281 -38.56 -39.13 -4.25
CA GLU A 281 -37.96 -39.45 -2.95
C GLU A 281 -36.47 -39.11 -2.90
N LYS A 282 -35.71 -39.46 -3.95
CA LYS A 282 -34.29 -39.13 -4.08
C LYS A 282 -34.07 -37.62 -4.14
N HIS A 283 -34.88 -36.89 -4.93
CA HIS A 283 -34.86 -35.43 -4.95
C HIS A 283 -35.11 -34.85 -3.55
N ARG A 284 -36.16 -35.28 -2.85
CA ARG A 284 -36.48 -34.79 -1.50
C ARG A 284 -35.34 -35.03 -0.51
N THR A 285 -34.70 -36.20 -0.58
CA THR A 285 -33.57 -36.58 0.28
C THR A 285 -32.34 -35.73 -0.03
N LEU A 286 -32.02 -35.53 -1.31
CA LEU A 286 -30.90 -34.69 -1.76
C LEU A 286 -31.13 -33.22 -1.43
N THR A 287 -32.35 -32.69 -1.58
CA THR A 287 -32.67 -31.31 -1.17
C THR A 287 -32.54 -31.11 0.35
N ALA A 288 -32.90 -32.12 1.15
CA ALA A 288 -32.70 -32.06 2.60
C ALA A 288 -31.20 -32.05 2.95
N THR A 289 -30.42 -32.92 2.31
CA THR A 289 -28.95 -33.00 2.47
C THR A 289 -28.27 -31.70 2.03
N LEU A 290 -28.72 -31.11 0.92
CA LEU A 290 -28.21 -29.84 0.41
C LEU A 290 -28.42 -28.70 1.41
N LYS A 291 -29.60 -28.62 2.03
CA LYS A 291 -29.86 -27.63 3.09
C LYS A 291 -28.95 -27.80 4.31
N GLU A 292 -28.62 -29.04 4.66
CA GLU A 292 -27.67 -29.34 5.74
C GLU A 292 -26.24 -28.94 5.35
N LYS A 293 -25.82 -29.23 4.11
CA LYS A 293 -24.52 -28.82 3.58
C LYS A 293 -24.40 -27.30 3.47
N ASP A 294 -25.44 -26.59 3.02
CA ASP A 294 -25.48 -25.12 2.98
C ASP A 294 -25.33 -24.52 4.39
N ARG A 295 -26.03 -25.08 5.39
CA ARG A 295 -25.86 -24.68 6.79
C ARG A 295 -24.45 -24.94 7.29
N THR A 296 -23.84 -26.06 6.90
CA THR A 296 -22.47 -26.41 7.27
C THR A 296 -21.46 -25.44 6.66
N VAL A 297 -21.61 -25.10 5.38
CA VAL A 297 -20.75 -24.11 4.70
C VAL A 297 -20.92 -22.73 5.34
N ALA A 298 -22.14 -22.29 5.62
CA ALA A 298 -22.40 -21.02 6.28
C ALA A 298 -21.83 -20.97 7.70
N ALA A 299 -22.01 -22.03 8.50
CA ALA A 299 -21.43 -22.13 9.84
C ALA A 299 -19.90 -22.11 9.80
N PHE A 300 -19.30 -22.71 8.77
CA PHE A 300 -17.86 -22.70 8.57
C PHE A 300 -17.32 -21.31 8.18
N GLN A 301 -18.03 -20.60 7.29
CA GLN A 301 -17.71 -19.21 6.97
C GLN A 301 -17.81 -18.31 8.20
N GLN A 302 -18.84 -18.50 9.04
CA GLN A 302 -18.99 -17.78 10.30
C GLN A 302 -17.86 -18.10 11.29
N ALA A 303 -17.43 -19.37 11.39
CA ALA A 303 -16.29 -19.73 12.23
C ALA A 303 -15.00 -19.04 11.78
N MET A 304 -14.77 -18.98 10.45
CA MET A 304 -13.64 -18.24 9.88
C MET A 304 -13.72 -16.74 10.17
N GLU A 305 -14.91 -16.15 10.08
CA GLU A 305 -15.10 -14.74 10.41
C GLU A 305 -14.82 -14.44 11.88
N VAL A 306 -15.16 -15.36 12.80
CA VAL A 306 -14.90 -15.24 14.24
C VAL A 306 -13.41 -15.37 14.54
N GLU A 307 -12.73 -16.35 13.96
CA GLU A 307 -11.27 -16.49 14.11
C GLU A 307 -10.55 -15.28 13.51
N ALA A 308 -11.02 -14.78 12.38
CA ALA A 308 -10.53 -13.52 11.81
C ALA A 308 -10.85 -12.30 12.68
N LYS A 309 -11.97 -12.29 13.43
CA LYS A 309 -12.24 -11.24 14.42
C LYS A 309 -11.22 -11.30 15.54
N ASP A 310 -10.93 -12.47 16.10
CA ASP A 310 -9.94 -12.60 17.20
C ASP A 310 -8.55 -12.09 16.79
N LEU A 311 -8.16 -12.29 15.53
CA LEU A 311 -6.90 -11.76 14.99
C LEU A 311 -6.91 -10.24 14.72
N LEU A 312 -8.09 -9.67 14.47
CA LEU A 312 -8.29 -8.26 14.14
C LEU A 312 -8.63 -7.40 15.35
N GLU A 313 -9.29 -7.99 16.35
CA GLU A 313 -9.66 -7.35 17.60
C GLU A 313 -8.39 -7.05 18.40
N PRO A 314 -8.24 -5.79 18.86
CA PRO A 314 -7.09 -5.44 19.64
C PRO A 314 -7.20 -6.11 21.02
N PRO A 315 -6.11 -6.69 21.56
CA PRO A 315 -6.11 -7.33 22.89
C PRO A 315 -6.55 -6.41 24.03
N ALA A 316 -6.53 -5.08 23.82
CA ALA A 316 -7.09 -4.07 24.71
C ALA A 316 -7.55 -2.83 23.92
N ALA A 317 -8.48 -2.06 24.50
CA ALA A 317 -8.99 -0.82 23.90
C ALA A 317 -7.84 0.19 23.70
N GLY A 318 -7.38 0.35 22.45
CA GLY A 318 -6.30 1.24 22.08
C GLY A 318 -5.09 0.58 21.41
N LEU A 319 -4.93 -0.75 21.50
CA LEU A 319 -3.80 -1.46 20.89
C LEU A 319 -4.03 -1.70 19.39
N ASN A 320 -2.96 -2.05 18.67
CA ASN A 320 -3.04 -2.43 17.26
C ASN A 320 -3.69 -3.83 17.13
N SER A 321 -4.18 -4.17 15.94
CA SER A 321 -4.55 -5.56 15.64
C SER A 321 -3.34 -6.49 15.83
N LYS A 322 -3.54 -7.68 16.39
CA LYS A 322 -2.46 -8.66 16.70
C LYS A 322 -1.60 -8.97 15.47
N ILE A 323 -2.21 -9.07 14.29
CA ILE A 323 -1.51 -9.29 13.01
C ILE A 323 -0.57 -8.12 12.67
N GLU A 324 -0.97 -6.87 12.92
CA GLU A 324 -0.14 -5.70 12.64
C GLU A 324 1.05 -5.63 13.61
N GLU A 325 0.85 -5.98 14.88
CA GLU A 325 1.97 -6.09 15.84
C GLU A 325 2.99 -7.14 15.40
N TRP A 326 2.53 -8.32 14.96
CA TRP A 326 3.43 -9.35 14.42
C TRP A 326 4.17 -8.89 13.17
N ARG A 327 3.53 -8.12 12.29
CA ARG A 327 4.17 -7.52 11.12
C ARG A 327 5.25 -6.53 11.54
N LEU A 328 4.95 -5.61 12.45
CA LEU A 328 5.91 -4.63 12.97
C LEU A 328 7.08 -5.33 13.67
N PHE A 329 6.82 -6.40 14.43
CA PHE A 329 7.82 -7.23 15.05
C PHE A 329 8.75 -7.90 14.03
N CYS A 330 8.20 -8.51 12.97
CA CYS A 330 9.01 -9.13 11.92
C CYS A 330 9.91 -8.10 11.21
N ILE A 331 9.38 -6.92 10.89
CA ILE A 331 10.14 -5.84 10.25
C ILE A 331 11.29 -5.37 11.15
N LYS A 332 11.01 -5.20 12.46
CA LYS A 332 12.02 -4.81 13.45
C LYS A 332 13.12 -5.87 13.57
N GLU A 333 12.76 -7.12 13.79
CA GLU A 333 13.73 -8.21 13.93
C GLU A 333 14.56 -8.39 12.66
N LYS A 334 13.93 -8.34 11.48
CA LYS A 334 14.63 -8.41 10.19
C LYS A 334 15.66 -7.29 10.05
N SER A 335 15.30 -6.07 10.47
CA SER A 335 16.22 -4.93 10.45
C SER A 335 17.41 -5.14 11.39
N ILE A 336 17.17 -5.64 12.61
CA ILE A 336 18.23 -5.95 13.58
C ILE A 336 19.17 -7.03 13.04
N TYR A 337 18.64 -8.16 12.57
CA TYR A 337 19.48 -9.24 12.02
C TYR A 337 20.18 -8.84 10.74
N SER A 338 19.58 -7.98 9.91
CA SER A 338 20.25 -7.41 8.73
C SER A 338 21.46 -6.56 9.12
N ILE A 339 21.36 -5.75 10.18
CA ILE A 339 22.49 -4.98 10.73
C ILE A 339 23.55 -5.92 11.32
N LEU A 340 23.15 -6.92 12.11
CA LEU A 340 24.08 -7.93 12.63
C LEU A 340 24.82 -8.69 11.52
N ASN A 341 24.20 -8.82 10.35
CA ASN A 341 24.79 -9.45 9.17
C ASN A 341 25.93 -8.64 8.53
N LEU A 342 26.03 -7.34 8.84
CA LEU A 342 27.11 -6.46 8.42
C LEU A 342 28.35 -6.57 9.33
N CYS A 343 28.17 -7.13 10.54
CA CYS A 343 29.22 -7.25 11.54
C CYS A 343 30.18 -8.40 11.20
N GLN A 344 31.47 -8.17 11.36
CA GLN A 344 32.48 -9.21 11.22
C GLN A 344 32.45 -10.15 12.42
N GLU A 345 32.50 -11.46 12.16
CA GLU A 345 32.54 -12.48 13.22
C GLU A 345 33.95 -12.69 13.76
N GLY A 346 34.03 -12.78 15.10
CA GLY A 346 35.23 -13.11 15.86
C GLY A 346 34.83 -13.59 17.26
N MET A 347 35.72 -13.43 18.25
CA MET A 347 35.35 -13.65 19.66
C MET A 347 34.28 -12.66 20.15
N THR A 348 34.28 -11.47 19.54
CA THR A 348 33.28 -10.41 19.68
C THR A 348 32.86 -9.97 18.28
N LEU A 349 31.62 -9.52 18.11
CA LEU A 349 31.19 -8.91 16.84
C LEU A 349 31.78 -7.51 16.73
N GLN A 350 32.31 -7.18 15.55
CA GLN A 350 32.91 -5.88 15.27
C GLN A 350 32.24 -5.26 14.05
N VAL A 351 31.94 -3.97 14.12
CA VAL A 351 31.36 -3.22 13.00
C VAL A 351 31.85 -1.78 13.00
N ASP A 352 32.27 -1.30 11.83
CA ASP A 352 32.63 0.09 11.63
C ASP A 352 31.37 0.95 11.48
N ILE A 353 31.34 2.08 12.17
CA ILE A 353 30.19 2.96 12.24
C ILE A 353 30.57 4.43 12.05
N TRP A 354 29.67 5.14 11.40
CA TRP A 354 29.66 6.60 11.37
C TRP A 354 28.59 7.13 12.32
N TYR A 355 28.96 8.10 13.15
CA TYR A 355 28.06 8.75 14.08
C TYR A 355 28.38 10.25 14.19
N PRO A 356 27.39 11.10 14.53
CA PRO A 356 27.63 12.50 14.81
C PRO A 356 28.57 12.65 16.02
N ALA A 357 29.62 13.46 15.90
CA ALA A 357 30.58 13.68 16.98
C ALA A 357 29.91 14.24 18.26
N ALA A 358 28.81 14.98 18.11
CA ALA A 358 28.02 15.50 19.22
C ALA A 358 27.29 14.41 20.02
N GLU A 359 27.03 13.24 19.42
CA GLU A 359 26.26 12.14 20.04
C GLU A 359 27.15 11.06 20.65
N GLU A 360 28.48 11.17 20.56
CA GLU A 360 29.41 10.14 21.05
C GLU A 360 29.19 9.81 22.54
N GLN A 361 29.04 10.84 23.38
CA GLN A 361 28.82 10.64 24.82
C GLN A 361 27.49 9.96 25.10
N ASN A 362 26.44 10.30 24.33
CA ASN A 362 25.13 9.68 24.46
C ASN A 362 25.19 8.20 24.08
N ILE A 363 25.88 7.86 22.98
CA ILE A 363 26.09 6.47 22.56
C ILE A 363 26.83 5.68 23.64
N ARG A 364 27.89 6.24 24.23
CA ARG A 364 28.64 5.58 25.32
C ARG A 364 27.77 5.31 26.54
N GLN A 365 26.99 6.29 26.98
CA GLN A 365 26.04 6.12 28.09
C GLN A 365 24.96 5.07 27.77
N LEU A 366 24.51 5.04 26.52
CA LEU A 366 23.52 4.06 26.06
C LEU A 366 24.07 2.64 26.15
N LEU A 367 25.30 2.41 25.70
CA LEU A 367 25.96 1.10 25.80
C LEU A 367 26.16 0.67 27.26
N GLU A 368 26.46 1.60 28.16
CA GLU A 368 26.62 1.31 29.60
C GLU A 368 25.30 1.00 30.31
N SER A 369 24.20 1.61 29.86
CA SER A 369 22.87 1.43 30.46
C SER A 369 22.26 0.04 30.19
N VAL A 370 22.79 -0.72 29.23
CA VAL A 370 22.36 -2.10 28.95
C VAL A 370 22.97 -3.03 30.00
N LYS A 371 22.11 -3.64 30.81
CA LYS A 371 22.52 -4.65 31.80
C LYS A 371 22.85 -5.96 31.09
N ALA A 372 24.12 -6.15 30.73
CA ALA A 372 24.66 -7.38 30.14
C ALA A 372 25.92 -7.84 30.90
N PRO A 373 26.20 -9.15 30.97
CA PRO A 373 27.39 -9.70 31.62
C PRO A 373 28.69 -9.24 30.93
N GLN A 374 28.66 -9.03 29.62
CA GLN A 374 29.74 -8.43 28.84
C GLN A 374 29.28 -7.09 28.30
N LYS A 375 30.07 -6.04 28.51
CA LYS A 375 29.74 -4.69 28.04
C LYS A 375 30.20 -4.49 26.60
N ALA A 376 29.32 -3.95 25.76
CA ALA A 376 29.70 -3.40 24.46
C ALA A 376 30.60 -2.16 24.64
N MET A 377 31.52 -1.94 23.70
CA MET A 377 32.46 -0.82 23.73
C MET A 377 32.47 -0.08 22.39
N LEU A 378 32.54 1.25 22.46
CA LEU A 378 32.78 2.12 21.31
C LEU A 378 34.26 2.52 21.28
N MET A 379 34.97 2.09 20.24
CA MET A 379 36.36 2.47 19.97
C MET A 379 36.37 3.54 18.88
N ALA A 380 36.44 4.81 19.29
CA ALA A 380 36.59 5.92 18.35
C ALA A 380 37.97 5.89 17.69
N ASP A 381 38.03 6.00 16.37
CA ASP A 381 39.30 6.12 15.67
C ASP A 381 39.89 7.51 15.93
N LYS A 382 41.10 7.55 16.49
CA LYS A 382 41.83 8.80 16.72
C LYS A 382 42.43 9.38 15.44
N THR A 383 42.48 8.60 14.36
CA THR A 383 43.04 8.98 13.06
C THR A 383 41.93 9.29 12.07
N ALA A 384 42.09 10.37 11.29
CA ALA A 384 41.11 10.75 10.29
C ALA A 384 40.88 9.59 9.29
N PRO A 385 39.62 9.15 9.10
CA PRO A 385 39.30 8.04 8.21
C PRO A 385 39.68 8.38 6.76
N LYS A 386 40.13 7.38 5.99
CA LYS A 386 40.47 7.53 4.56
C LYS A 386 39.23 7.70 3.68
N ALA A 387 38.06 7.25 4.15
CA ALA A 387 36.80 7.34 3.43
C ALA A 387 36.12 8.69 3.67
N THR A 388 35.40 9.17 2.65
CA THR A 388 34.61 10.40 2.76
C THR A 388 33.43 10.17 3.72
N PRO A 389 33.31 10.95 4.80
CA PRO A 389 32.22 10.82 5.77
C PRO A 389 30.85 11.12 5.13
N PRO A 390 29.77 10.51 5.65
CA PRO A 390 28.41 10.78 5.19
C PRO A 390 27.94 12.18 5.58
N THR A 391 27.09 12.78 4.74
CA THR A 391 26.45 14.06 5.00
C THR A 391 25.19 13.86 5.84
N TYR A 392 25.20 14.38 7.07
CA TYR A 392 24.02 14.43 7.94
C TYR A 392 23.63 15.88 8.23
N ILE A 393 22.35 16.14 8.06
CA ILE A 393 21.72 17.43 8.31
C ILE A 393 20.54 17.15 9.25
N ARG A 394 20.55 17.77 10.42
CA ARG A 394 19.42 17.66 11.36
C ARG A 394 18.23 18.42 10.78
N THR A 395 17.13 17.71 10.57
CA THR A 395 15.88 18.27 10.07
C THR A 395 14.81 18.20 11.15
N ASN A 396 14.07 19.28 11.32
CA ASN A 396 12.82 19.31 12.07
C ASN A 396 11.65 18.98 11.12
N GLU A 397 10.45 18.74 11.68
CA GLU A 397 9.23 18.45 10.89
C GLU A 397 8.95 19.50 9.81
N TYR A 398 9.27 20.77 10.07
CA TYR A 398 9.11 21.85 9.10
C TYR A 398 10.13 21.77 7.95
N THR A 399 11.40 21.49 8.27
CA THR A 399 12.52 21.53 7.30
C THR A 399 12.69 20.24 6.50
N GLU A 400 12.13 19.12 6.97
CA GLU A 400 12.29 17.80 6.34
C GLU A 400 11.81 17.81 4.88
N ALA A 401 10.61 18.35 4.63
CA ALA A 401 10.05 18.42 3.28
C ALA A 401 10.94 19.24 2.32
N TRP A 402 11.45 20.37 2.80
CA TRP A 402 12.37 21.22 2.03
C TRP A 402 13.69 20.52 1.72
N GLN A 403 14.22 19.78 2.68
CA GLN A 403 15.44 19.01 2.49
C GLN A 403 15.23 17.85 1.51
N GLU A 404 14.08 17.17 1.53
CA GLU A 404 13.77 16.08 0.59
C GLU A 404 13.69 16.58 -0.86
N VAL A 405 13.11 17.76 -1.10
CA VAL A 405 13.11 18.41 -2.42
C VAL A 405 14.53 18.65 -2.92
N ILE A 406 15.43 19.11 -2.07
CA ILE A 406 16.83 19.37 -2.45
C ILE A 406 17.62 18.08 -2.66
N ASN A 407 17.43 17.11 -1.78
CA ASN A 407 18.08 15.80 -1.89
C ASN A 407 17.68 15.06 -3.17
N THR A 408 16.50 15.37 -3.74
CA THR A 408 16.06 14.82 -5.03
C THR A 408 16.94 15.30 -6.19
N TYR A 409 17.48 16.53 -6.11
CA TYR A 409 18.45 17.02 -7.08
C TYR A 409 19.84 16.40 -6.84
N GLY A 410 20.23 16.28 -5.58
CA GLY A 410 21.47 15.62 -5.18
C GLY A 410 21.76 15.82 -3.70
N ILE A 411 22.50 14.88 -3.11
CA ILE A 411 22.94 14.98 -1.71
C ILE A 411 24.17 15.90 -1.67
N PRO A 412 24.19 16.95 -0.83
CA PRO A 412 25.34 17.85 -0.73
C PRO A 412 26.58 17.13 -0.22
N MET A 413 27.76 17.61 -0.63
CA MET A 413 29.03 17.06 -0.14
C MET A 413 29.21 17.34 1.36
N TYR A 414 30.06 16.53 2.00
CA TYR A 414 30.34 16.72 3.42
C TYR A 414 30.91 18.11 3.70
N LYS A 415 30.33 18.80 4.70
CA LYS A 415 30.63 20.19 5.09
C LYS A 415 30.35 21.27 4.04
N GLU A 416 29.65 20.92 2.96
CA GLU A 416 29.16 21.91 2.01
C GLU A 416 28.02 22.75 2.61
N ALA A 417 27.91 24.02 2.20
CA ALA A 417 26.77 24.85 2.55
C ALA A 417 25.47 24.28 1.95
N ASN A 418 24.52 23.99 2.83
CA ASN A 418 23.22 23.46 2.46
C ASN A 418 22.32 24.58 1.90
N PRO A 419 21.82 24.48 0.66
CA PRO A 419 20.91 25.48 0.11
C PRO A 419 19.53 25.48 0.80
N ALA A 420 19.17 24.43 1.56
CA ALA A 420 17.83 24.28 2.14
C ALA A 420 17.37 25.45 2.99
N LEU A 421 18.29 26.03 3.78
CA LEU A 421 17.96 27.20 4.60
C LEU A 421 17.45 28.38 3.76
N LEU A 422 18.04 28.60 2.59
CA LEU A 422 17.59 29.66 1.68
C LEU A 422 16.33 29.26 0.94
N THR A 423 16.28 28.01 0.45
CA THR A 423 15.15 27.47 -0.32
C THR A 423 13.84 27.55 0.45
N ILE A 424 13.86 27.36 1.78
CA ILE A 424 12.68 27.50 2.65
C ILE A 424 11.94 28.82 2.43
N ILE A 425 12.66 29.92 2.16
CA ILE A 425 12.07 31.25 1.94
C ILE A 425 12.01 31.58 0.45
N THR A 426 13.11 31.38 -0.27
CA THR A 426 13.21 31.83 -1.66
C THR A 426 12.30 31.05 -2.59
N PHE A 427 12.07 29.76 -2.34
CA PHE A 427 11.22 28.94 -3.20
C PHE A 427 9.73 29.34 -3.09
N PRO A 428 9.12 29.41 -1.88
CA PRO A 428 7.79 29.99 -1.73
C PRO A 428 7.65 31.41 -2.28
N PHE A 429 8.67 32.24 -2.10
CA PHE A 429 8.65 33.61 -2.58
C PHE A 429 8.59 33.70 -4.11
N ILE A 430 9.45 32.95 -4.82
CA ILE A 430 9.44 32.89 -6.28
C ILE A 430 8.12 32.29 -6.79
N PHE A 431 7.63 31.24 -6.14
CA PHE A 431 6.31 30.69 -6.45
C PHE A 431 5.21 31.74 -6.28
N GLY A 432 5.21 32.50 -5.19
CA GLY A 432 4.25 33.58 -4.94
C GLY A 432 4.29 34.64 -6.03
N MET A 433 5.47 35.05 -6.50
CA MET A 433 5.59 36.01 -7.62
C MET A 433 5.02 35.48 -8.94
N MET A 434 5.07 34.17 -9.17
CA MET A 434 4.53 33.52 -10.38
C MET A 434 3.02 33.24 -10.26
N TYR A 435 2.55 32.89 -9.06
CA TYR A 435 1.19 32.52 -8.73
C TYR A 435 0.55 33.60 -7.82
N GLY A 436 0.77 34.87 -8.16
CA GLY A 436 0.39 36.02 -7.33
C GLY A 436 -1.07 36.41 -7.52
N ASP A 437 -1.96 35.79 -6.77
CA ASP A 437 -3.39 36.12 -6.68
C ASP A 437 -3.85 35.91 -5.23
N VAL A 438 -4.51 36.91 -4.66
CA VAL A 438 -4.99 36.85 -3.26
C VAL A 438 -6.06 35.76 -3.10
N GLY A 439 -6.94 35.56 -4.08
CA GLY A 439 -8.02 34.58 -4.04
C GLY A 439 -7.50 33.15 -4.09
N HIS A 440 -6.76 32.80 -5.14
CA HIS A 440 -6.16 31.47 -5.29
C HIS A 440 -5.13 31.18 -4.19
N GLY A 441 -4.33 32.17 -3.79
CA GLY A 441 -3.39 32.06 -2.68
C GLY A 441 -4.09 31.77 -1.35
N SER A 442 -5.24 32.39 -1.10
CA SER A 442 -6.08 32.11 0.08
C SER A 442 -6.61 30.68 0.10
N LEU A 443 -7.04 30.14 -1.05
CA LEU A 443 -7.46 28.75 -1.15
C LEU A 443 -6.32 27.77 -0.86
N LEU A 444 -5.12 28.03 -1.39
CA LEU A 444 -3.92 27.24 -1.10
C LEU A 444 -3.53 27.32 0.38
N PHE A 445 -3.61 28.51 0.99
CA PHE A 445 -3.35 28.71 2.41
C PHE A 445 -4.35 27.93 3.27
N LEU A 446 -5.65 27.99 2.95
CA LEU A 446 -6.69 27.24 3.66
C LEU A 446 -6.49 25.73 3.52
N ALA A 447 -6.13 25.24 2.34
CA ALA A 447 -5.82 23.83 2.13
C ALA A 447 -4.59 23.38 2.93
N GLY A 448 -3.53 24.20 2.97
CA GLY A 448 -2.33 23.96 3.79
C GLY A 448 -2.63 23.99 5.29
N ALA A 449 -3.45 24.94 5.75
CA ALA A 449 -3.87 25.05 7.14
C ALA A 449 -4.75 23.88 7.56
N TRP A 450 -5.69 23.45 6.70
CA TRP A 450 -6.50 22.25 6.90
C TRP A 450 -5.64 20.99 6.99
N ALA A 451 -4.63 20.85 6.13
CA ALA A 451 -3.70 19.73 6.17
C ALA A 451 -2.85 19.72 7.45
N CYS A 452 -2.51 20.90 8.00
CA CYS A 452 -1.83 21.02 9.28
C CYS A 452 -2.76 20.67 10.47
N TRP A 453 -4.04 21.04 10.39
CA TRP A 453 -5.02 20.72 11.43
C TRP A 453 -5.33 19.22 11.49
N ASN A 454 -5.49 18.56 10.33
CA ASN A 454 -5.82 17.14 10.22
C ASN A 454 -4.58 16.23 10.06
N ALA A 455 -3.42 16.65 10.57
CA ALA A 455 -2.14 16.01 10.33
C ALA A 455 -2.14 14.49 10.65
N GLU A 456 -2.76 14.07 11.76
CA GLU A 456 -2.79 12.65 12.16
C GLU A 456 -3.57 11.75 11.20
N SER A 457 -4.69 12.25 10.66
CA SER A 457 -5.52 11.51 9.70
C SER A 457 -4.89 11.46 8.30
N LEU A 458 -4.24 12.56 7.89
CA LEU A 458 -3.57 12.64 6.59
C LEU A 458 -2.31 11.79 6.49
N ARG A 459 -1.63 11.53 7.62
CA ARG A 459 -0.40 10.73 7.66
C ARG A 459 -0.53 9.38 6.96
N PHE A 460 -1.67 8.73 7.12
CA PHE A 460 -1.92 7.38 6.59
C PHE A 460 -2.70 7.37 5.28
N THR A 461 -3.58 8.36 5.07
CA THR A 461 -4.40 8.44 3.85
C THR A 461 -3.56 8.93 2.66
N VAL A 462 -2.79 10.01 2.85
CA VAL A 462 -1.96 10.61 1.79
C VAL A 462 -0.62 11.07 2.38
N PRO A 463 0.36 10.15 2.54
CA PRO A 463 1.65 10.45 3.17
C PRO A 463 2.43 11.59 2.50
N ALA A 464 2.29 11.74 1.18
CA ALA A 464 2.91 12.82 0.41
C ALA A 464 2.37 14.20 0.82
N LEU A 465 1.06 14.31 1.05
CA LEU A 465 0.42 15.55 1.47
C LEU A 465 0.77 15.90 2.93
N PHE A 466 0.87 14.89 3.80
CA PHE A 466 1.32 15.06 5.17
C PHE A 466 2.73 15.65 5.25
N THR A 467 3.65 15.15 4.43
CA THR A 467 5.04 15.64 4.38
C THR A 467 5.07 17.07 3.82
N ALA A 468 4.30 17.35 2.77
CA ALA A 468 4.28 18.66 2.11
C ALA A 468 3.44 19.75 2.83
N ARG A 469 2.80 19.46 3.96
CA ARG A 469 1.82 20.36 4.61
C ARG A 469 2.35 21.78 4.86
N TYR A 470 3.55 21.89 5.42
CA TYR A 470 4.19 23.17 5.72
C TYR A 470 4.69 23.89 4.48
N MET A 471 5.05 23.14 3.43
CA MET A 471 5.41 23.69 2.13
C MET A 471 4.20 24.36 1.48
N ILE A 472 3.06 23.67 1.42
CA ILE A 472 1.80 24.21 0.87
C ILE A 472 1.35 25.45 1.64
N LEU A 473 1.41 25.40 2.97
CA LEU A 473 1.09 26.55 3.82
C LEU A 473 1.96 27.76 3.47
N SER A 474 3.28 27.56 3.36
CA SER A 474 4.23 28.63 3.02
C SER A 474 3.97 29.18 1.61
N LEU A 475 3.71 28.31 0.63
CA LEU A 475 3.36 28.72 -0.74
C LEU A 475 2.11 29.60 -0.78
N GLY A 476 1.08 29.27 0.02
CA GLY A 476 -0.14 30.08 0.15
C GLY A 476 0.14 31.46 0.75
N ILE A 477 0.91 31.55 1.84
CA ILE A 477 1.25 32.84 2.49
C ILE A 477 1.97 33.78 1.51
N PHE A 478 2.98 33.28 0.79
CA PHE A 478 3.73 34.09 -0.16
C PHE A 478 2.93 34.43 -1.43
N SER A 479 2.02 33.56 -1.87
CA SER A 479 1.08 33.85 -2.96
C SER A 479 0.08 34.95 -2.58
N ILE A 480 -0.45 34.95 -1.35
CA ILE A 480 -1.30 36.04 -0.83
C ILE A 480 -0.52 37.34 -0.78
N PHE A 481 0.71 37.33 -0.25
CA PHE A 481 1.57 38.51 -0.21
C PHE A 481 1.84 39.09 -1.61
N ALA A 482 2.21 38.25 -2.57
CA ALA A 482 2.43 38.66 -3.95
C ALA A 482 1.13 39.14 -4.64
N GLY A 483 0.00 38.50 -4.37
CA GLY A 483 -1.31 38.92 -4.84
C GLY A 483 -1.69 40.31 -4.34
N PHE A 484 -1.42 40.62 -3.07
CA PHE A 484 -1.60 41.97 -2.52
C PHE A 484 -0.66 42.98 -3.17
N MET A 485 0.59 42.59 -3.45
CA MET A 485 1.54 43.44 -4.17
C MET A 485 1.09 43.71 -5.61
N TYR A 486 0.52 42.72 -6.30
CA TYR A 486 -0.05 42.89 -7.64
C TYR A 486 -1.43 43.54 -7.65
N ASN A 487 -2.07 43.64 -6.48
CA ASN A 487 -3.44 44.10 -6.30
C ASN A 487 -4.45 43.32 -7.17
N ASP A 488 -4.36 41.99 -7.11
CA ASP A 488 -5.21 41.08 -7.88
C ASP A 488 -5.94 40.08 -6.96
N PHE A 489 -7.27 40.13 -6.96
CA PHE A 489 -8.17 39.23 -6.26
C PHE A 489 -9.15 38.61 -7.25
N PHE A 490 -8.91 37.36 -7.69
CA PHE A 490 -9.71 36.71 -8.73
C PHE A 490 -9.89 37.55 -10.01
N SER A 491 -8.81 38.18 -10.49
CA SER A 491 -8.81 39.09 -11.63
C SER A 491 -9.54 40.43 -11.39
N LEU A 492 -9.80 40.79 -10.12
CA LEU A 492 -10.40 42.06 -9.72
C LEU A 492 -9.41 42.88 -8.87
N GLY A 493 -9.31 44.18 -9.15
CA GLY A 493 -8.49 45.09 -8.36
C GLY A 493 -9.16 45.50 -7.04
N LEU A 494 -8.41 45.47 -5.93
CA LEU A 494 -8.91 45.92 -4.63
C LEU A 494 -8.67 47.42 -4.43
N GLN A 495 -9.70 48.16 -4.02
CA GLN A 495 -9.62 49.58 -3.69
C GLN A 495 -9.14 49.80 -2.24
N LEU A 496 -7.90 49.43 -1.94
CA LEU A 496 -7.35 49.50 -0.57
C LEU A 496 -7.02 50.95 -0.14
N PHE A 497 -6.50 51.76 -1.05
CA PHE A 497 -6.12 53.15 -0.81
C PHE A 497 -6.70 54.08 -1.90
N PRO A 498 -6.76 55.40 -1.66
CA PRO A 498 -7.15 56.35 -2.69
C PRO A 498 -6.17 56.26 -3.87
N SER A 499 -6.71 56.17 -5.08
CA SER A 499 -5.88 56.11 -6.30
C SER A 499 -5.04 57.38 -6.47
N GLY A 500 -3.84 57.20 -7.02
CA GLY A 500 -2.99 58.28 -7.51
C GLY A 500 -3.46 58.84 -8.86
N PHE A 501 -4.49 58.26 -9.46
CA PHE A 501 -5.14 58.72 -10.68
C PHE A 501 -6.56 59.24 -10.40
N HIS A 502 -7.01 60.20 -11.18
CA HIS A 502 -8.35 60.73 -11.11
C HIS A 502 -8.89 60.91 -12.52
N ASP A 503 -10.18 60.64 -12.71
CA ASP A 503 -10.90 61.00 -13.93
C ASP A 503 -11.70 62.29 -13.63
N PRO A 504 -11.20 63.48 -14.03
CA PRO A 504 -11.86 64.75 -13.76
C PRO A 504 -13.20 64.91 -14.49
N ASP A 505 -13.40 64.20 -15.61
CA ASP A 505 -14.52 64.47 -16.53
C ASP A 505 -15.45 63.25 -16.73
N GLY A 506 -15.06 62.06 -16.29
CA GLY A 506 -15.86 60.83 -16.43
C GLY A 506 -15.83 60.22 -17.83
N ASP A 507 -14.93 60.72 -18.68
CA ASP A 507 -14.77 60.35 -20.09
C ASP A 507 -13.84 59.12 -20.28
N GLY A 508 -13.37 58.52 -19.19
CA GLY A 508 -12.47 57.37 -19.21
C GLY A 508 -10.99 57.74 -19.44
N GLN A 509 -10.64 59.03 -19.41
CA GLN A 509 -9.26 59.51 -19.48
C GLN A 509 -8.71 59.78 -18.08
N TRP A 510 -8.12 58.75 -17.49
CA TRP A 510 -7.49 58.84 -16.18
C TRP A 510 -6.20 59.66 -16.25
N THR A 511 -6.14 60.76 -15.49
CA THR A 511 -4.96 61.62 -15.38
C THR A 511 -4.26 61.42 -14.03
N PRO A 512 -2.91 61.46 -13.98
CA PRO A 512 -2.19 61.34 -12.72
C PRO A 512 -2.47 62.56 -11.83
N LYS A 513 -2.86 62.31 -10.58
CA LYS A 513 -3.04 63.33 -9.53
C LYS A 513 -1.70 63.88 -9.01
N TYR A 514 -0.59 63.27 -9.44
CA TYR A 514 0.78 63.64 -9.09
C TYR A 514 1.46 64.36 -10.25
N ASP A 515 2.28 65.36 -9.92
CA ASP A 515 3.02 66.13 -10.91
C ASP A 515 4.18 65.28 -11.46
N VAL A 516 4.14 64.95 -12.75
CA VAL A 516 5.16 64.15 -13.46
C VAL A 516 6.53 64.87 -13.50
N LYS A 517 6.57 66.15 -13.13
CA LYS A 517 7.76 67.01 -13.09
C LYS A 517 8.48 67.06 -11.74
N ASN A 518 8.13 66.18 -10.80
CA ASN A 518 8.82 66.03 -9.50
C ASN A 518 8.76 67.30 -8.60
N SER A 519 7.71 68.12 -8.75
CA SER A 519 7.55 69.41 -8.03
C SER A 519 6.77 69.28 -6.70
N GLY A 520 6.70 68.09 -6.10
CA GLY A 520 6.11 67.90 -4.76
C GLY A 520 4.59 67.65 -4.70
N GLY A 521 4.08 66.67 -5.47
CA GLY A 521 2.71 66.14 -5.35
C GLY A 521 2.58 64.94 -4.41
N ARG A 522 1.36 64.45 -4.17
CA ARG A 522 1.12 63.16 -3.48
C ARG A 522 1.91 62.06 -4.21
N GLY A 523 2.70 61.29 -3.47
CA GLY A 523 3.54 60.23 -4.03
C GLY A 523 2.76 59.07 -4.67
N PRO A 524 3.46 58.06 -5.21
CA PRO A 524 2.83 56.89 -5.81
C PRO A 524 1.94 56.13 -4.82
N TYR A 525 1.10 55.24 -5.33
CA TYR A 525 0.23 54.37 -4.54
C TYR A 525 1.05 53.69 -3.42
N PRO A 526 0.61 53.78 -2.14
CA PRO A 526 1.48 53.45 -1.01
C PRO A 526 1.78 51.96 -0.86
N PHE A 527 0.96 51.07 -1.43
CA PHE A 527 1.12 49.62 -1.27
C PHE A 527 0.59 48.84 -2.48
N GLY A 528 1.48 48.18 -3.22
CA GLY A 528 1.12 47.40 -4.41
C GLY A 528 0.83 48.24 -5.65
N LEU A 529 0.07 47.68 -6.59
CA LEU A 529 -0.38 48.40 -7.78
C LEU A 529 -1.66 49.20 -7.54
N ASP A 530 -1.72 50.37 -8.18
CA ASP A 530 -2.91 51.21 -8.16
C ASP A 530 -4.07 50.50 -8.86
N TRP A 531 -5.22 50.45 -8.22
CA TRP A 531 -6.42 49.80 -8.75
C TRP A 531 -6.96 50.49 -10.00
N ALA A 532 -6.59 51.76 -10.26
CA ALA A 532 -6.96 52.47 -11.49
C ALA A 532 -6.37 51.84 -12.76
N TRP A 533 -5.36 50.97 -12.65
CA TRP A 533 -4.84 50.21 -13.79
C TRP A 533 -5.71 49.02 -14.19
N ALA A 534 -6.56 48.51 -13.28
CA ALA A 534 -7.41 47.36 -13.57
C ALA A 534 -8.52 47.75 -14.57
N GLY A 535 -8.45 47.20 -15.78
CA GLY A 535 -9.40 47.51 -16.86
C GLY A 535 -8.99 48.67 -17.76
N ALA A 536 -7.78 49.24 -17.60
CA ALA A 536 -7.25 50.25 -18.51
C ALA A 536 -6.79 49.61 -19.83
N SER A 537 -7.00 50.29 -20.96
CA SER A 537 -6.61 49.77 -22.29
C SER A 537 -5.08 49.56 -22.45
N ASN A 538 -4.29 50.26 -21.64
CA ASN A 538 -2.82 50.18 -21.60
C ASN A 538 -2.27 49.39 -20.39
N GLU A 539 -3.12 48.69 -19.63
CA GLU A 539 -2.74 47.89 -18.47
C GLU A 539 -1.64 46.87 -18.81
N LEU A 540 -1.84 46.10 -19.88
CA LEU A 540 -0.91 45.06 -20.31
C LEU A 540 0.48 45.61 -20.66
N LEU A 541 0.55 46.80 -21.25
CA LEU A 541 1.82 47.43 -21.63
C LEU A 541 2.63 47.80 -20.38
N TYR A 542 1.97 48.35 -19.36
CA TYR A 542 2.60 48.71 -18.09
C TYR A 542 2.98 47.49 -17.26
N LEU A 543 2.05 46.56 -17.05
CA LEU A 543 2.26 45.35 -16.25
C LEU A 543 3.37 44.47 -16.82
N ASN A 544 3.41 44.27 -18.14
CA ASN A 544 4.46 43.45 -18.76
C ASN A 544 5.84 44.08 -18.60
N SER A 545 5.96 45.40 -18.77
CA SER A 545 7.22 46.12 -18.59
C SER A 545 7.73 46.01 -17.15
N MET A 546 6.83 46.19 -16.18
CA MET A 546 7.15 46.06 -14.75
C MET A 546 7.55 44.62 -14.38
N LYS A 547 6.75 43.62 -14.77
CA LYS A 547 7.02 42.20 -14.46
C LYS A 547 8.33 41.73 -15.07
N MET A 548 8.65 42.16 -16.30
CA MET A 548 9.93 41.83 -16.94
C MET A 548 11.13 42.44 -16.19
N LYS A 549 11.04 43.70 -15.74
CA LYS A 549 12.11 44.33 -14.95
C LYS A 549 12.27 43.66 -13.58
N LEU A 550 11.16 43.32 -12.94
CA LEU A 550 11.12 42.65 -11.64
C LEU A 550 11.75 41.25 -11.72
N SER A 551 11.43 40.46 -12.74
CA SER A 551 11.98 39.11 -12.92
C SER A 551 13.49 39.12 -13.15
N VAL A 552 14.00 40.07 -13.93
CA VAL A 552 15.46 40.24 -14.13
C VAL A 552 16.15 40.61 -12.82
N LEU A 553 15.58 41.54 -12.04
CA LEU A 553 16.17 41.99 -10.78
C LEU A 553 16.27 40.83 -9.76
N PHE A 554 15.18 40.08 -9.57
CA PHE A 554 15.21 38.92 -8.66
C PHE A 554 16.08 37.78 -9.18
N GLY A 555 16.10 37.53 -10.49
CA GLY A 555 16.98 36.53 -11.09
C GLY A 555 18.46 36.84 -10.84
N VAL A 556 18.88 38.10 -11.06
CA VAL A 556 20.26 38.54 -10.77
C VAL A 556 20.56 38.44 -9.27
N LEU A 557 19.65 38.88 -8.39
CA LEU A 557 19.83 38.79 -6.95
C LEU A 557 20.02 37.32 -6.50
N GLN A 558 19.20 36.40 -6.99
CA GLN A 558 19.29 34.97 -6.65
C GLN A 558 20.60 34.35 -7.12
N MET A 559 21.06 34.69 -8.33
CA MET A 559 22.36 34.22 -8.84
C MET A 559 23.52 34.75 -8.01
N VAL A 560 23.48 36.03 -7.60
CA VAL A 560 24.51 36.62 -6.72
C VAL A 560 24.56 35.91 -5.38
N VAL A 561 23.42 35.59 -4.76
CA VAL A 561 23.36 34.81 -3.51
C VAL A 561 24.00 33.43 -3.69
N GLY A 562 23.76 32.75 -4.82
CA GLY A 562 24.41 31.47 -5.14
C GLY A 562 25.94 31.57 -5.22
N VAL A 563 26.46 32.64 -5.84
CA VAL A 563 27.91 32.91 -5.90
C VAL A 563 28.49 33.17 -4.50
N LEU A 564 27.77 33.89 -3.64
CA LEU A 564 28.18 34.13 -2.25
C LEU A 564 28.27 32.83 -1.43
N LEU A 565 27.34 31.88 -1.64
CA LEU A 565 27.43 30.55 -1.01
C LEU A 565 28.65 29.76 -1.49
N ARG A 566 28.95 29.81 -2.80
CA ARG A 566 30.17 29.19 -3.34
C ARG A 566 31.42 29.80 -2.71
N TRP A 567 31.45 31.12 -2.56
CA TRP A 567 32.55 31.81 -1.88
C TRP A 567 32.67 31.39 -0.40
N SER A 568 31.56 31.25 0.32
CA SER A 568 31.53 30.72 1.69
C SER A 568 32.08 29.29 1.80
N ASN A 569 31.83 28.43 0.81
CA ASN A 569 32.40 27.09 0.73
C ASN A 569 33.91 27.10 0.48
N ALA A 570 34.40 27.98 -0.40
CA ALA A 570 35.83 28.12 -0.68
C ALA A 570 36.61 28.56 0.58
N ILE A 571 36.08 29.55 1.32
CA ILE A 571 36.66 29.99 2.60
C ILE A 571 36.71 28.84 3.60
N HIS A 572 35.63 28.05 3.71
CA HIS A 572 35.54 26.97 4.68
C HIS A 572 36.49 25.80 4.38
N SER A 573 36.63 25.44 3.10
CA SER A 573 37.52 24.36 2.65
C SER A 573 39.00 24.76 2.63
N ARG A 574 39.34 26.03 2.94
CA ARG A 574 40.68 26.62 2.83
C ARG A 574 41.31 26.45 1.43
N ASN A 575 40.51 26.14 0.42
CA ASN A 575 40.91 26.09 -0.97
C ASN A 575 40.68 27.48 -1.58
N LEU A 576 41.66 28.35 -1.42
CA LEU A 576 41.68 29.73 -1.96
C LEU A 576 42.30 29.79 -3.38
N THR A 577 42.36 28.66 -4.06
CA THR A 577 42.64 28.51 -5.50
C THR A 577 41.37 28.08 -6.19
#